data_AF-B4UKR7-F1
#
_entry.id   AF-B4UKR7-F1
#
_cell.length_a   1.000
_cell.length_b   1.000
_cell.length_c   1.000
_cell.angle_alpha   90.00
_cell.angle_beta   90.00
_cell.angle_gamma   90.00
#
_symmetry.space_group_name_H-M   'P 1'
#
loop_
_entity.id
_entity.type
_entity.pdbx_description
1 polymer ?
#
loop_
_entity_poly.entity_id
_entity_poly.type
_entity_poly.pdbx_seq_one_letter_code
_entity_poly.pdbx_strand_id
1 'polypeptide(L)'
;MNVDPKTTIAGVPILRVRDALRRLGPGRYMTDRAEFLAHRLKVPREQAEQVGEALALQGLIERHERHDDWWRLTPGGGRLCNATGLRRIPRAKAEVLVAALLDRAGEVNRAPRFLVAVRRIRVFGSYTTGAPDLADIDLVVELERKEPDQQRFEALRNERARADGRVFRDFLDELGWPEEDVKKFLRNRSPYLSLHGAHDKVADAAAKTVIFDSTTRSPSRKARATAPRPGATSTGGARRQR
;
A
#
# COMPACT_ATOMS: atom_id res chain seq x y z
N MET A 1 -14.23 7.29 3.54
CA MET A 1 -15.25 8.37 3.52
C MET A 1 -15.29 8.93 2.12
N ASN A 2 -16.49 9.13 1.56
CA ASN A 2 -16.64 9.76 0.25
C ASN A 2 -16.67 11.28 0.45
N VAL A 3 -15.81 12.01 -0.24
CA VAL A 3 -15.74 13.47 -0.16
C VAL A 3 -15.78 13.97 -1.59
N ASP A 4 -16.87 14.65 -1.96
CA ASP A 4 -16.93 15.35 -3.24
C ASP A 4 -15.94 16.53 -3.19
N PRO A 5 -14.94 16.60 -4.09
CA PRO A 5 -13.99 17.71 -4.16
C PRO A 5 -14.62 19.09 -4.26
N LYS A 6 -15.88 19.19 -4.73
CA LYS A 6 -16.63 20.44 -4.87
C LYS A 6 -17.31 20.89 -3.58
N THR A 7 -17.42 20.03 -2.57
CA THR A 7 -18.02 20.40 -1.29
C THR A 7 -17.21 21.51 -0.61
N THR A 8 -17.90 22.41 0.08
CA THR A 8 -17.29 23.48 0.88
C THR A 8 -17.74 23.39 2.33
N ILE A 9 -16.89 23.84 3.25
CA ILE A 9 -17.22 24.05 4.67
C ILE A 9 -16.99 25.54 4.94
N ALA A 10 -18.06 26.27 5.28
CA ALA A 10 -18.03 27.74 5.47
C ALA A 10 -17.30 28.49 4.31
N GLY A 11 -17.64 28.12 3.07
CA GLY A 11 -17.06 28.71 1.86
C GLY A 11 -15.64 28.23 1.51
N VAL A 12 -15.00 27.41 2.34
CA VAL A 12 -13.67 26.85 2.08
C VAL A 12 -13.79 25.49 1.40
N PRO A 13 -13.10 25.23 0.26
CA PRO A 13 -13.09 23.91 -0.38
C PRO A 13 -12.68 22.80 0.58
N ILE A 14 -13.45 21.70 0.60
CA ILE A 14 -13.28 20.62 1.58
C ILE A 14 -11.91 19.94 1.51
N LEU A 15 -11.26 19.93 0.32
CA LEU A 15 -9.90 19.40 0.18
C LEU A 15 -8.85 20.28 0.87
N ARG A 16 -9.04 21.61 0.89
CA ARG A 16 -8.17 22.52 1.66
C ARG A 16 -8.37 22.32 3.16
N VAL A 17 -9.61 22.14 3.60
CA VAL A 17 -9.94 21.83 4.99
C VAL A 17 -9.32 20.50 5.41
N ARG A 18 -9.48 19.45 4.59
CA ARG A 18 -8.82 18.15 4.78
C ARG A 18 -7.31 18.31 4.95
N ASP A 19 -6.66 19.02 4.06
CA ASP A 19 -5.20 19.15 4.07
C ASP A 19 -4.71 19.94 5.29
N ALA A 20 -5.48 20.94 5.75
CA ALA A 20 -5.22 21.63 7.01
C ALA A 20 -5.35 20.69 8.22
N LEU A 21 -6.41 19.88 8.29
CA LEU A 21 -6.62 18.91 9.37
C LEU A 21 -5.56 17.80 9.37
N ARG A 22 -5.11 17.34 8.19
CA ARG A 22 -4.07 16.31 8.06
C ARG A 22 -2.74 16.78 8.68
N ARG A 23 -2.48 18.09 8.73
CA ARG A 23 -1.27 18.67 9.38
C ARG A 23 -1.32 18.62 10.91
N LEU A 24 -2.49 18.46 11.51
CA LEU A 24 -2.60 18.21 12.95
C LEU A 24 -2.01 16.84 13.29
N GLY A 25 -2.29 15.83 12.47
CA GLY A 25 -1.85 14.46 12.71
C GLY A 25 -2.64 13.75 13.83
N PRO A 26 -2.51 12.42 13.92
CA PRO A 26 -3.26 11.63 14.90
C PRO A 26 -2.81 11.93 16.33
N GLY A 27 -3.76 12.03 17.26
CA GLY A 27 -3.51 12.18 18.70
C GLY A 27 -3.03 13.56 19.14
N ARG A 28 -3.02 14.56 18.26
CA ARG A 28 -2.67 15.95 18.60
C ARG A 28 -3.91 16.81 18.83
N TYR A 29 -3.71 17.90 19.57
CA TYR A 29 -4.73 18.88 19.92
C TYR A 29 -4.47 20.23 19.24
N MET A 30 -5.54 20.89 18.79
CA MET A 30 -5.56 22.30 18.43
C MET A 30 -5.90 23.08 19.69
N THR A 31 -4.94 23.80 20.25
CA THR A 31 -5.10 24.57 21.51
C THR A 31 -5.74 25.94 21.30
N ASP A 32 -5.60 26.51 20.10
CA ASP A 32 -6.47 27.56 19.57
C ASP A 32 -6.97 27.08 18.20
N ARG A 33 -8.23 26.66 18.14
CA ARG A 33 -8.86 26.13 16.94
C ARG A 33 -8.91 27.17 15.82
N ALA A 34 -9.29 28.41 16.15
CA ALA A 34 -9.48 29.48 15.18
C ALA A 34 -8.13 29.91 14.60
N GLU A 35 -7.12 30.09 15.44
CA GLU A 35 -5.78 30.45 15.00
C GLU A 35 -5.14 29.36 14.15
N PHE A 36 -5.26 28.10 14.57
CA PHE A 36 -4.77 26.97 13.78
C PHE A 36 -5.41 26.95 12.39
N LEU A 37 -6.74 27.07 12.31
CA LEU A 37 -7.46 27.03 11.04
C LEU A 37 -7.16 28.27 10.18
N ALA A 38 -7.11 29.46 10.77
CA ALA A 38 -6.77 30.70 10.08
C ALA A 38 -5.38 30.61 9.44
N HIS A 39 -4.38 30.18 10.21
CA HIS A 39 -3.01 30.02 9.73
C HIS A 39 -2.90 28.97 8.61
N ARG A 40 -3.54 27.80 8.78
CA ARG A 40 -3.44 26.68 7.82
C ARG A 40 -4.23 26.93 6.55
N LEU A 41 -5.43 27.51 6.68
CA LEU A 41 -6.30 27.81 5.55
C LEU A 41 -5.96 29.14 4.90
N LYS A 42 -5.15 29.99 5.55
CA LYS A 42 -4.84 31.35 5.08
C LYS A 42 -6.14 32.16 4.87
N VAL A 43 -7.00 32.15 5.89
CA VAL A 43 -8.28 32.87 5.93
C VAL A 43 -8.35 33.75 7.18
N PRO A 44 -9.19 34.79 7.19
CA PRO A 44 -9.41 35.60 8.38
C PRO A 44 -9.91 34.77 9.56
N ARG A 45 -9.62 35.21 10.79
CA ARG A 45 -10.00 34.51 12.03
C ARG A 45 -11.49 34.23 12.12
N GLU A 46 -12.33 35.20 11.75
CA GLU A 46 -13.79 35.04 11.70
C GLU A 46 -14.22 33.89 10.79
N GLN A 47 -13.66 33.80 9.58
CA GLN A 47 -13.95 32.68 8.67
C GLN A 47 -13.42 31.35 9.24
N ALA A 48 -12.27 31.37 9.93
CA ALA A 48 -11.72 30.19 10.58
C ALA A 48 -12.61 29.69 11.74
N GLU A 49 -13.25 30.60 12.48
CA GLU A 49 -14.25 30.27 13.50
C GLU A 49 -15.47 29.58 12.89
N GLN A 50 -16.03 30.15 11.81
CA GLN A 50 -17.14 29.53 11.08
C GLN A 50 -16.80 28.13 10.54
N VAL A 51 -15.59 27.95 10.01
CA VAL A 51 -15.10 26.63 9.59
C VAL A 51 -15.01 25.68 10.79
N GLY A 52 -14.45 26.14 11.92
CA GLY A 52 -14.30 25.35 13.13
C GLY A 52 -15.64 24.90 13.71
N GLU A 53 -16.65 25.77 13.72
CA GLU A 53 -18.01 25.45 14.14
C GLU A 53 -18.66 24.43 13.21
N ALA A 54 -18.57 24.64 11.90
CA ALA A 54 -19.11 23.70 10.92
C ALA A 54 -18.45 22.32 11.02
N LEU A 55 -17.15 22.25 11.29
CA LEU A 55 -16.43 21.00 11.53
C LEU A 55 -16.91 20.30 12.82
N ALA A 56 -17.17 21.06 13.89
CA ALA A 56 -17.69 20.52 15.14
C ALA A 56 -19.13 19.99 14.98
N LEU A 57 -19.99 20.76 14.30
CA LEU A 57 -21.38 20.38 14.00
C LEU A 57 -21.46 19.12 13.14
N GLN A 58 -20.52 18.93 12.21
CA GLN A 58 -20.43 17.71 11.41
C GLN A 58 -19.75 16.53 12.14
N GLY A 59 -19.36 16.72 13.41
CA GLY A 59 -18.68 15.69 14.21
C GLY A 59 -17.32 15.31 13.65
N LEU A 60 -16.63 16.22 12.96
CA LEU A 60 -15.29 15.99 12.38
C LEU A 60 -14.18 16.37 13.38
N ILE A 61 -14.47 17.31 14.26
CA ILE A 61 -13.64 17.65 15.42
C ILE A 61 -14.50 17.65 16.67
N GLU A 62 -13.87 17.46 17.82
CA GLU A 62 -14.53 17.50 19.13
C GLU A 62 -13.64 18.23 20.14
N ARG A 63 -14.27 18.79 21.17
CA ARG A 63 -13.57 19.39 22.31
C ARG A 63 -12.95 18.29 23.18
N HIS A 64 -11.83 18.61 23.80
CA HIS A 64 -11.24 17.77 24.82
C HIS A 64 -12.02 17.89 26.13
N GLU A 65 -12.26 16.76 26.81
CA GLU A 65 -13.11 16.70 28.01
C GLU A 65 -12.61 17.57 29.17
N ARG A 66 -11.29 17.79 29.29
CA ARG A 66 -10.68 18.50 30.43
C ARG A 66 -10.17 19.91 30.10
N HIS A 67 -10.16 20.27 28.83
CA HIS A 67 -9.60 21.55 28.37
C HIS A 67 -10.52 22.13 27.30
N ASP A 68 -11.32 23.13 27.70
CA ASP A 68 -12.35 23.75 26.88
C ASP A 68 -11.83 24.33 25.55
N ASP A 69 -10.57 24.76 25.52
CA ASP A 69 -9.96 25.36 24.33
C ASP A 69 -9.26 24.33 23.43
N TRP A 70 -9.17 23.07 23.86
CA TRP A 70 -8.47 22.04 23.11
C TRP A 70 -9.43 21.26 22.23
N TRP A 71 -9.07 21.13 20.97
CA TRP A 71 -9.85 20.39 19.97
C TRP A 71 -9.03 19.27 19.37
N ARG A 72 -9.66 18.15 19.04
CA ARG A 72 -9.02 17.04 18.33
C ARG A 72 -9.88 16.53 17.19
N LEU A 73 -9.27 15.76 16.30
CA LEU A 73 -10.00 15.01 15.28
C LEU A 73 -10.82 13.90 15.94
N THR A 74 -12.07 13.79 15.54
CA THR A 74 -12.88 12.59 15.80
C THR A 74 -12.44 11.46 14.85
N PRO A 75 -12.93 10.22 15.04
CA PRO A 75 -12.82 9.18 14.01
C PRO A 75 -13.39 9.62 12.64
N GLY A 76 -14.43 10.46 12.63
CA GLY A 76 -14.97 11.07 11.41
C GLY A 76 -13.98 12.01 10.73
N GLY A 77 -13.35 12.91 11.50
CA GLY A 77 -12.28 13.78 11.02
C GLY A 77 -11.08 12.99 10.50
N GLY A 78 -10.69 11.91 11.18
CA GLY A 78 -9.65 10.99 10.70
C GLY A 78 -10.00 10.38 9.34
N ARG A 79 -11.27 9.98 9.12
CA ARG A 79 -11.72 9.49 7.81
C ARG A 79 -11.70 10.57 6.73
N LEU A 80 -12.02 11.83 7.06
CA LEU A 80 -11.89 12.96 6.14
C LEU A 80 -10.41 13.16 5.75
N CYS A 81 -9.51 13.18 6.74
CA CYS A 81 -8.07 13.26 6.51
C CYS A 81 -7.55 12.16 5.58
N ASN A 82 -8.15 10.96 5.60
CA ASN A 82 -7.78 9.85 4.73
C ASN A 82 -8.47 9.86 3.36
N ALA A 83 -9.48 10.72 3.13
CA ALA A 83 -10.20 10.77 1.86
C ALA A 83 -9.27 11.26 0.73
N THR A 84 -9.24 10.51 -0.38
CA THR A 84 -8.37 10.81 -1.53
C THR A 84 -8.88 12.01 -2.33
N GLY A 85 -10.20 12.23 -2.38
CA GLY A 85 -10.83 13.23 -3.26
C GLY A 85 -10.85 12.79 -4.73
N LEU A 86 -10.59 11.52 -5.02
CA LEU A 86 -10.70 10.97 -6.36
C LEU A 86 -12.17 10.79 -6.74
N ARG A 87 -12.48 11.02 -8.02
CA ARG A 87 -13.78 10.61 -8.57
C ARG A 87 -13.86 9.10 -8.49
N ARG A 88 -14.99 8.60 -8.00
CA ARG A 88 -15.24 7.16 -7.91
C ARG A 88 -15.16 6.53 -9.30
N ILE A 89 -14.71 5.28 -9.34
CA ILE A 89 -14.64 4.47 -10.55
C ILE A 89 -15.66 3.34 -10.48
N PRO A 90 -16.27 2.95 -11.62
CA PRO A 90 -17.10 1.76 -11.68
C PRO A 90 -16.31 0.51 -11.29
N ARG A 91 -17.00 -0.47 -10.71
CA ARG A 91 -16.46 -1.78 -10.33
C ARG A 91 -15.63 -2.44 -11.42
N ALA A 92 -16.15 -2.47 -12.65
CA ALA A 92 -15.46 -3.07 -13.80
C ALA A 92 -14.08 -2.43 -14.07
N LYS A 93 -13.96 -1.11 -13.89
CA LYS A 93 -12.66 -0.42 -14.02
C LYS A 93 -11.70 -0.81 -12.88
N ALA A 94 -12.21 -1.00 -11.67
CA ALA A 94 -11.39 -1.45 -10.55
C ALA A 94 -10.87 -2.87 -10.76
N GLU A 95 -11.69 -3.77 -11.30
CA GLU A 95 -11.29 -5.14 -11.64
C GLU A 95 -10.18 -5.18 -12.69
N VAL A 96 -10.26 -4.34 -13.73
CA VAL A 96 -9.18 -4.18 -14.72
C VAL A 96 -7.88 -3.72 -14.07
N LEU A 97 -7.94 -2.76 -13.14
CA LEU A 97 -6.76 -2.27 -12.43
C LEU A 97 -6.14 -3.36 -11.55
N VAL A 98 -6.96 -4.18 -10.89
CA VAL A 98 -6.49 -5.32 -10.08
C VAL A 98 -5.83 -6.37 -10.97
N ALA A 99 -6.47 -6.78 -12.07
CA ALA A 99 -5.90 -7.75 -13.00
C ALA A 99 -4.52 -7.30 -13.51
N ALA A 100 -4.41 -6.05 -13.97
CA ALA A 100 -3.14 -5.49 -14.43
C ALA A 100 -2.08 -5.37 -13.31
N LEU A 101 -2.49 -5.20 -12.04
CA LEU A 101 -1.58 -5.25 -10.89
C LEU A 101 -1.08 -6.68 -10.63
N LEU A 102 -1.95 -7.69 -10.75
CA LEU A 102 -1.58 -9.10 -10.60
C LEU A 102 -0.59 -9.56 -11.68
N ASP A 103 -0.77 -9.11 -12.93
CA ASP A 103 0.18 -9.38 -14.02
C ASP A 103 1.58 -8.83 -13.70
N ARG A 104 1.63 -7.59 -13.21
CA ARG A 104 2.89 -6.94 -12.78
C ARG A 104 3.50 -7.62 -11.56
N ALA A 105 2.70 -8.15 -10.63
CA ALA A 105 3.22 -8.97 -9.52
C ALA A 105 3.93 -10.23 -10.04
N GLY A 106 3.33 -10.91 -11.03
CA GLY A 106 3.96 -12.02 -11.73
C GLY A 106 5.27 -11.62 -12.44
N GLU A 107 5.30 -10.44 -13.06
CA GLU A 107 6.52 -9.89 -13.67
C GLU A 107 7.61 -9.63 -12.63
N VAL A 108 7.28 -8.98 -11.51
CA VAL A 108 8.23 -8.71 -10.41
C VAL A 108 8.91 -9.99 -9.96
N ASN A 109 8.13 -11.05 -9.77
CA ASN A 109 8.65 -12.34 -9.30
C ASN A 109 9.63 -12.96 -10.30
N ARG A 110 9.39 -12.81 -11.61
CA ARG A 110 10.25 -13.38 -12.67
C ARG A 110 11.45 -12.50 -13.02
N ALA A 111 11.32 -11.17 -12.94
CA ALA A 111 12.31 -10.25 -13.47
C ALA A 111 13.54 -10.11 -12.55
N PRO A 112 14.77 -10.36 -13.02
CA PRO A 112 15.99 -10.25 -12.21
C PRO A 112 16.29 -8.84 -11.70
N ARG A 113 15.72 -7.80 -12.34
CA ARG A 113 15.91 -6.40 -11.94
C ARG A 113 15.37 -6.07 -10.54
N PHE A 114 14.45 -6.87 -10.00
CA PHE A 114 13.89 -6.67 -8.67
C PHE A 114 14.58 -7.60 -7.66
N LEU A 115 15.09 -7.01 -6.58
CA LEU A 115 15.76 -7.74 -5.49
C LEU A 115 14.77 -8.41 -4.52
N VAL A 116 13.52 -7.95 -4.52
CA VAL A 116 12.42 -8.52 -3.74
C VAL A 116 11.33 -9.05 -4.68
N ALA A 117 10.58 -10.03 -4.20
CA ALA A 117 9.44 -10.65 -4.86
C ALA A 117 8.15 -10.34 -4.10
N VAL A 118 7.03 -10.38 -4.80
CA VAL A 118 5.70 -10.37 -4.21
C VAL A 118 5.38 -11.77 -3.69
N ARG A 119 5.25 -11.88 -2.36
CA ARG A 119 4.84 -13.11 -1.69
C ARG A 119 3.32 -13.26 -1.70
N ARG A 120 2.61 -12.19 -1.33
CA ARG A 120 1.16 -12.20 -1.22
C ARG A 120 0.56 -10.82 -1.46
N ILE A 121 -0.62 -10.78 -2.07
CA ILE A 121 -1.45 -9.56 -2.17
C ILE A 121 -2.82 -9.86 -1.58
N ARG A 122 -3.26 -8.96 -0.71
CA ARG A 122 -4.60 -8.99 -0.13
C ARG A 122 -5.35 -7.70 -0.39
N VAL A 123 -6.65 -7.80 -0.59
CA VAL A 123 -7.55 -6.64 -0.69
C VAL A 123 -8.36 -6.47 0.59
N PHE A 124 -8.71 -5.23 0.88
CA PHE A 124 -9.62 -4.87 1.96
C PHE A 124 -10.43 -3.62 1.58
N GLY A 125 -11.22 -3.11 2.52
CA GLY A 125 -11.98 -1.86 2.33
C GLY A 125 -13.13 -2.01 1.33
N SER A 126 -13.45 -0.94 0.62
CA SER A 126 -14.67 -0.90 -0.21
C SER A 126 -14.64 -1.91 -1.36
N TYR A 127 -13.45 -2.33 -1.82
CA TYR A 127 -13.29 -3.33 -2.86
C TYR A 127 -13.81 -4.71 -2.45
N THR A 128 -13.81 -5.09 -1.17
CA THR A 128 -14.34 -6.40 -0.75
C THR A 128 -15.86 -6.42 -0.58
N THR A 129 -16.51 -5.27 -0.79
CA THR A 129 -17.97 -5.13 -0.73
C THR A 129 -18.60 -5.17 -2.13
N GLY A 130 -19.92 -5.39 -2.21
CA GLY A 130 -20.68 -5.33 -3.46
C GLY A 130 -20.95 -3.91 -4.00
N ALA A 131 -20.17 -2.90 -3.59
CA ALA A 131 -20.38 -1.53 -4.02
C ALA A 131 -20.17 -1.36 -5.54
N PRO A 132 -21.10 -0.71 -6.26
CA PRO A 132 -21.02 -0.55 -7.72
C PRO A 132 -19.92 0.42 -8.15
N ASP A 133 -19.62 1.41 -7.30
CA ASP A 133 -18.56 2.39 -7.50
C ASP A 133 -17.58 2.36 -6.33
N LEU A 134 -16.31 2.69 -6.59
CA LEU A 134 -15.21 2.62 -5.64
C LEU A 134 -14.39 3.90 -5.65
N ALA A 135 -13.96 4.38 -4.49
CA ALA A 135 -13.07 5.54 -4.41
C ALA A 135 -11.63 5.18 -4.82
N ASP A 136 -11.18 4.02 -4.37
CA ASP A 136 -9.86 3.42 -4.53
C ASP A 136 -9.93 1.92 -4.18
N ILE A 137 -8.81 1.24 -4.35
CA ILE A 137 -8.60 -0.17 -4.08
C ILE A 137 -7.50 -0.28 -3.03
N ASP A 138 -7.88 -0.70 -1.84
CA ASP A 138 -6.96 -0.87 -0.72
C ASP A 138 -6.30 -2.26 -0.75
N LEU A 139 -4.97 -2.27 -0.86
CA LEU A 139 -4.18 -3.48 -1.06
C LEU A 139 -3.08 -3.57 0.00
N VAL A 140 -2.90 -4.75 0.57
CA VAL A 140 -1.71 -5.09 1.36
C VAL A 140 -0.79 -5.95 0.50
N VAL A 141 0.43 -5.46 0.28
CA VAL A 141 1.46 -6.17 -0.48
C VAL A 141 2.51 -6.70 0.47
N GLU A 142 2.63 -8.02 0.55
CA GLU A 142 3.69 -8.70 1.28
C GLU A 142 4.84 -8.98 0.31
N LEU A 143 6.00 -8.41 0.62
CA LEU A 143 7.23 -8.60 -0.15
C LEU A 143 8.19 -9.51 0.62
N GLU A 144 9.02 -10.23 -0.12
CA GLU A 144 10.09 -11.05 0.44
C GLU A 144 11.36 -10.90 -0.40
N ARG A 145 12.52 -11.14 0.19
CA ARG A 145 13.79 -11.06 -0.56
C ARG A 145 13.96 -12.29 -1.43
N LYS A 146 14.52 -12.09 -2.63
CA LYS A 146 14.88 -13.21 -3.51
C LYS A 146 16.16 -13.91 -3.08
N GLU A 147 17.08 -13.16 -2.47
CA GLU A 147 18.27 -13.70 -1.81
C GLU A 147 17.97 -13.86 -0.31
N PRO A 148 17.91 -15.08 0.23
CA PRO A 148 17.60 -15.33 1.64
C PRO A 148 18.76 -14.97 2.58
N ASP A 149 20.01 -15.01 2.12
CA ASP A 149 21.15 -14.63 2.93
C ASP A 149 21.24 -13.10 3.09
N GLN A 150 21.26 -12.63 4.34
CA GLN A 150 21.25 -11.20 4.64
C GLN A 150 22.48 -10.47 4.05
N GLN A 151 23.67 -11.04 4.20
CA GLN A 151 24.91 -10.38 3.78
C GLN A 151 24.99 -10.30 2.25
N ARG A 152 24.61 -11.37 1.56
CA ARG A 152 24.53 -11.38 0.08
C ARG A 152 23.47 -10.43 -0.44
N PHE A 153 22.31 -10.37 0.20
CA PHE A 153 21.27 -9.41 -0.17
C PHE A 153 21.74 -7.96 -0.01
N GLU A 154 22.42 -7.64 1.10
CA GLU A 154 22.99 -6.31 1.33
C GLU A 154 24.06 -5.96 0.28
N ALA A 155 24.96 -6.90 -0.02
CA ALA A 155 25.98 -6.71 -1.05
C ALA A 155 25.34 -6.43 -2.41
N LEU A 156 24.38 -7.25 -2.83
CA LEU A 156 23.66 -7.10 -4.10
C LEU A 156 22.86 -5.79 -4.14
N ARG A 157 22.22 -5.41 -3.04
CA ARG A 157 21.49 -4.13 -2.94
C ARG A 157 22.43 -2.95 -3.12
N ASN A 158 23.57 -2.96 -2.45
CA ASN A 158 24.53 -1.86 -2.51
C ASN A 158 25.19 -1.78 -3.90
N GLU A 159 25.54 -2.93 -4.49
CA GLU A 159 26.03 -3.01 -5.87
C GLU A 159 25.01 -2.44 -6.85
N ARG A 160 23.74 -2.85 -6.74
CA ARG A 160 22.68 -2.40 -7.64
C ARG A 160 22.37 -0.91 -7.49
N ALA A 161 22.37 -0.40 -6.26
CA ALA A 161 22.19 1.02 -6.01
C ALA A 161 23.29 1.86 -6.67
N ARG A 162 24.55 1.41 -6.59
CA ARG A 162 25.69 2.06 -7.27
C ARG A 162 25.58 1.96 -8.79
N ALA A 163 25.28 0.78 -9.32
CA ALA A 163 25.16 0.55 -10.76
C ALA A 163 24.03 1.37 -11.40
N ASP A 164 22.90 1.52 -10.69
CA ASP A 164 21.76 2.33 -11.12
C ASP A 164 21.96 3.85 -10.85
N GLY A 165 23.10 4.26 -10.27
CA GLY A 165 23.40 5.67 -9.96
C GLY A 165 22.44 6.30 -8.94
N ARG A 166 21.91 5.51 -8.01
CA ARG A 166 20.89 5.97 -7.06
C ARG A 166 21.47 6.95 -6.05
N VAL A 167 20.68 7.96 -5.74
CA VAL A 167 20.94 8.92 -4.66
C VAL A 167 19.78 8.83 -3.69
N PHE A 168 20.09 8.69 -2.40
CA PHE A 168 19.11 8.55 -1.33
C PHE A 168 19.09 9.81 -0.48
N ARG A 169 17.90 10.17 0.02
CA ARG A 169 17.76 11.32 0.91
C ARG A 169 18.29 11.04 2.32
N ASP A 170 18.10 9.81 2.78
CA ASP A 170 18.43 9.36 4.13
C ASP A 170 18.63 7.85 4.17
N PHE A 171 19.07 7.34 5.33
CA PHE A 171 19.34 5.91 5.52
C PHE A 171 18.10 5.02 5.36
N LEU A 172 16.90 5.52 5.69
CA LEU A 172 15.67 4.73 5.56
C LEU A 172 15.27 4.57 4.09
N ASP A 173 15.46 5.62 3.29
CA ASP A 173 15.30 5.58 1.83
C ASP A 173 16.29 4.59 1.20
N GLU A 174 17.56 4.61 1.64
CA GLU A 174 18.58 3.64 1.21
C GLU A 174 18.25 2.19 1.62
N LEU A 175 17.72 1.99 2.83
CA LEU A 175 17.37 0.65 3.30
C LEU A 175 16.16 0.08 2.56
N GLY A 176 15.16 0.94 2.29
CA GLY A 176 13.84 0.56 1.78
C GLY A 176 13.67 0.60 0.26
N TRP A 177 14.63 1.15 -0.50
CA TRP A 177 14.47 1.34 -1.94
C TRP A 177 14.05 0.10 -2.73
N PRO A 178 14.51 -1.15 -2.42
CA PRO A 178 14.10 -2.31 -3.21
C PRO A 178 12.60 -2.59 -3.11
N GLU A 179 12.01 -2.37 -1.94
CA GLU A 179 10.57 -2.50 -1.75
C GLU A 179 9.82 -1.36 -2.42
N GLU A 180 10.32 -0.13 -2.30
CA GLU A 180 9.69 1.04 -2.91
C GLU A 180 9.68 0.97 -4.44
N ASP A 181 10.72 0.42 -5.05
CA ASP A 181 10.77 0.14 -6.48
C ASP A 181 9.66 -0.80 -6.93
N VAL A 182 9.48 -1.91 -6.21
CA VAL A 182 8.40 -2.86 -6.48
C VAL A 182 7.04 -2.20 -6.27
N LYS A 183 6.82 -1.48 -5.17
CA LYS A 183 5.55 -0.78 -4.93
C LYS A 183 5.25 0.26 -6.01
N LYS A 184 6.23 1.05 -6.45
CA LYS A 184 6.08 2.02 -7.55
C LYS A 184 5.70 1.31 -8.85
N PHE A 185 6.35 0.19 -9.17
CA PHE A 185 6.05 -0.62 -10.35
C PHE A 185 4.64 -1.23 -10.29
N LEU A 186 4.27 -1.83 -9.17
CA LEU A 186 2.93 -2.38 -8.91
C LEU A 186 1.83 -1.30 -8.90
N ARG A 187 2.16 -0.06 -8.56
CA ARG A 187 1.22 1.06 -8.62
C ARG A 187 1.04 1.58 -10.05
N ASN A 188 2.08 1.56 -10.89
CA ASN A 188 2.11 2.15 -12.25
C ASN A 188 1.40 3.51 -12.31
N ARG A 189 1.73 4.37 -11.34
CA ARG A 189 1.16 5.73 -11.22
C ARG A 189 -0.37 5.80 -11.07
N SER A 190 -1.06 4.67 -10.88
CA SER A 190 -2.50 4.66 -10.65
C SER A 190 -2.81 5.32 -9.31
N PRO A 191 -3.62 6.40 -9.28
CA PRO A 191 -4.03 7.02 -8.03
C PRO A 191 -5.07 6.17 -7.28
N TYR A 192 -5.71 5.22 -7.97
CA TYR A 192 -6.75 4.34 -7.43
C TYR A 192 -6.20 3.10 -6.72
N LEU A 193 -4.90 2.83 -6.80
CA LEU A 193 -4.25 1.72 -6.11
C LEU A 193 -3.57 2.25 -4.84
N SER A 194 -4.11 1.92 -3.68
CA SER A 194 -3.51 2.22 -2.37
C SER A 194 -2.74 0.99 -1.89
N LEU A 195 -1.41 1.08 -1.87
CA LEU A 195 -0.54 -0.05 -1.50
C LEU A 195 0.01 0.14 -0.10
N HIS A 196 -0.29 -0.82 0.78
CA HIS A 196 0.17 -0.88 2.17
C HIS A 196 1.18 -2.02 2.35
N GLY A 197 2.18 -1.81 3.19
CA GLY A 197 3.11 -2.87 3.60
C GLY A 197 2.45 -3.85 4.59
N ALA A 198 3.01 -5.05 4.74
CA ALA A 198 2.49 -6.06 5.66
C ALA A 198 2.44 -5.60 7.14
N HIS A 199 3.35 -4.69 7.52
CA HIS A 199 3.48 -4.14 8.87
C HIS A 199 2.80 -2.77 9.05
N ASP A 200 2.04 -2.30 8.06
CA ASP A 200 1.31 -1.05 8.19
C ASP A 200 0.11 -1.25 9.13
N LYS A 201 -0.03 -0.42 10.16
CA LYS A 201 -1.10 -0.54 11.18
C LYS A 201 -2.51 -0.49 10.57
N VAL A 202 -2.65 0.16 9.41
CA VAL A 202 -3.91 0.20 8.65
C VAL A 202 -4.29 -1.18 8.12
N ALA A 203 -3.30 -2.02 7.81
CA ALA A 203 -3.53 -3.38 7.37
C ALA A 203 -4.16 -4.20 8.51
N ASP A 204 -3.69 -4.10 9.74
CA ASP A 204 -4.02 -5.08 10.80
C ASP A 204 -5.48 -5.08 11.28
N ALA A 205 -6.25 -4.01 11.04
CA ALA A 205 -7.60 -3.87 11.55
C ALA A 205 -8.72 -4.39 10.62
N ALA A 206 -8.43 -4.66 9.34
CA ALA A 206 -9.46 -5.01 8.35
C ALA A 206 -9.45 -6.50 7.98
N ALA A 207 -10.61 -7.08 7.70
CA ALA A 207 -10.70 -8.40 7.08
C ALA A 207 -10.07 -8.35 5.68
N LYS A 208 -9.10 -9.24 5.43
CA LYS A 208 -8.27 -9.25 4.22
C LYS A 208 -8.59 -10.48 3.37
N THR A 209 -8.95 -10.28 2.10
CA THR A 209 -9.11 -11.38 1.12
C THR A 209 -7.82 -11.54 0.33
N VAL A 210 -7.27 -12.75 0.27
CA VAL A 210 -6.08 -13.05 -0.54
C VAL A 210 -6.48 -13.11 -2.02
N ILE A 211 -5.78 -12.35 -2.86
CA ILE A 211 -5.99 -12.31 -4.32
C ILE A 211 -4.75 -12.72 -5.12
N PHE A 212 -3.60 -12.84 -4.45
CA PHE A 212 -2.37 -13.36 -5.01
C PHE A 212 -1.56 -14.03 -3.90
N ASP A 213 -1.00 -15.19 -4.17
CA ASP A 213 -0.07 -15.86 -3.27
C ASP A 213 0.91 -16.70 -4.10
N SER A 214 2.20 -16.40 -3.96
CA SER A 214 3.27 -17.07 -4.73
C SER A 214 3.51 -18.51 -4.26
N THR A 215 3.03 -18.89 -3.07
CA THR A 215 3.23 -20.22 -2.49
C THR A 215 2.15 -21.22 -2.94
N THR A 216 1.00 -20.73 -3.42
CA THR A 216 -0.05 -21.58 -3.97
C THR A 216 0.35 -21.98 -5.39
N ARG A 217 1.01 -23.14 -5.50
CA ARG A 217 1.37 -23.74 -6.79
C ARG A 217 0.13 -23.87 -7.68
N SER A 218 0.20 -23.26 -8.86
CA SER A 218 -0.60 -23.63 -10.03
C SER A 218 -0.55 -25.16 -10.23
N PRO A 219 -1.68 -25.85 -10.47
CA PRO A 219 -1.74 -27.29 -10.58
C PRO A 219 -1.25 -27.74 -11.97
N SER A 220 0.06 -27.70 -12.22
CA SER A 220 0.65 -28.34 -13.42
C SER A 220 2.16 -28.51 -13.30
N ARG A 221 2.60 -29.32 -12.33
CA ARG A 221 3.94 -29.92 -12.41
C ARG A 221 4.03 -31.25 -11.67
N LYS A 222 3.21 -32.22 -12.10
CA LYS A 222 3.43 -33.65 -11.87
C LYS A 222 3.16 -34.40 -13.17
N ALA A 223 4.20 -34.55 -14.01
CA ALA A 223 4.38 -35.67 -14.93
C ALA A 223 5.65 -35.43 -15.78
N ARG A 224 6.83 -35.63 -15.20
CA ARG A 224 8.00 -36.23 -15.88
C ARG A 224 9.18 -36.29 -14.92
N ALA A 225 9.32 -37.44 -14.24
CA ALA A 225 10.60 -38.00 -13.81
C ALA A 225 10.35 -39.39 -13.21
N THR A 226 10.06 -40.37 -14.05
CA THR A 226 10.27 -41.78 -13.72
C THR A 226 10.64 -42.53 -15.00
N ALA A 227 11.94 -42.58 -15.28
CA ALA A 227 12.52 -43.65 -16.08
C ALA A 227 13.75 -44.15 -15.30
N PRO A 228 13.81 -45.43 -14.89
CA PRO A 228 14.95 -45.97 -14.19
C PRO A 228 16.09 -46.24 -15.17
N ARG A 229 17.33 -45.94 -14.73
CA ARG A 229 18.56 -46.39 -15.40
C ARG A 229 18.67 -47.92 -15.30
N PRO A 230 18.94 -48.66 -16.38
CA PRO A 230 19.34 -50.05 -16.25
C PRO A 230 20.80 -50.13 -15.81
N GLY A 231 21.01 -50.86 -14.72
CA GLY A 231 22.29 -51.08 -14.08
C GLY A 231 23.25 -51.96 -14.87
N ALA A 232 24.53 -51.77 -14.58
CA ALA A 232 25.60 -52.65 -14.98
C ALA A 232 25.51 -53.97 -14.19
N THR A 233 25.43 -55.09 -14.90
CA THR A 233 25.77 -56.41 -14.37
C THR A 233 26.93 -56.97 -15.19
N SER A 234 28.08 -57.11 -14.52
CA SER A 234 29.16 -57.97 -14.95
C SER A 234 28.90 -59.38 -14.40
N THR A 235 28.99 -60.41 -15.22
CA THR A 235 29.51 -61.75 -14.85
C THR A 235 29.50 -62.71 -16.05
N GLY A 236 30.62 -63.41 -16.24
CA GLY A 236 30.61 -64.83 -16.63
C GLY A 236 30.73 -65.17 -18.12
N GLY A 237 31.92 -65.02 -18.70
CA GLY A 237 32.27 -65.63 -19.99
C GLY A 237 33.45 -66.59 -19.83
N ALA A 238 33.18 -67.86 -19.52
CA ALA A 238 34.14 -68.95 -19.61
C ALA A 238 33.76 -69.89 -20.76
N ARG A 239 34.59 -70.01 -21.80
CA ARG A 239 34.84 -71.29 -22.49
C ARG A 239 36.05 -71.24 -23.43
N ARG A 240 36.77 -72.37 -23.40
CA ARG A 240 38.05 -72.76 -23.99
C ARG A 240 37.99 -73.11 -25.50
N GLN A 241 39.21 -73.34 -26.04
CA GLN A 241 39.65 -74.12 -27.22
C GLN A 241 39.69 -73.30 -28.53
N ARG A 242 40.78 -73.28 -29.32
CA ARG A 242 41.85 -74.25 -29.56
C ARG A 242 43.22 -73.58 -29.62
#